data_AF-A0A662T9J8-F1
#
_entry.id   AF-A0A662T9J8-F1
#
_cell.length_a   1.000
_cell.length_b   1.000
_cell.length_c   1.000
_cell.angle_alpha   90.00
_cell.angle_beta   90.00
_cell.angle_gamma   90.00
#
_symmetry.space_group_name_H-M   'P 1'
#
loop_
_entity.id
_entity.type
_entity.pdbx_description
1 polymer ?
#
loop_
_entity_poly.entity_id
_entity_poly.type
_entity_poly.pdbx_seq_one_letter_code
_entity_poly.pdbx_strand_id
1 'polypeptide(L)'
;ALVETIIPTYGGFTNLIYGVSQGLFSELVYLLFRYRRFDSLTATLAGAVAGIPAVYLDALLFEEIYPLEVMFLILIGAMISGGIYGFLSSLAVKAVKH
;
A
#
# COMPACT_ATOMS: atom_id res chain seq x y z
N ALA A 1 -9.30 -2.08 -5.93
CA ALA A 1 -8.69 -2.66 -7.15
C ALA A 1 -9.72 -3.15 -8.18
N LEU A 2 -10.27 -4.37 -8.07
CA LEU A 2 -11.17 -4.93 -9.10
C LEU A 2 -12.48 -4.14 -9.25
N VAL A 3 -13.14 -3.80 -8.14
CA VAL A 3 -14.39 -3.01 -8.17
C VAL A 3 -14.15 -1.60 -8.74
N GLU A 4 -13.02 -0.99 -8.40
CA GLU A 4 -12.59 0.33 -8.91
C GLU A 4 -12.16 0.31 -10.38
N THR A 5 -11.90 -0.87 -10.95
CA THR A 5 -11.62 -1.05 -12.39
C THR A 5 -12.92 -1.14 -13.19
N ILE A 6 -13.99 -1.67 -12.57
CA ILE A 6 -15.32 -1.82 -13.18
C ILE A 6 -16.10 -0.49 -13.12
N ILE A 7 -15.97 0.25 -12.01
CA ILE A 7 -16.48 1.61 -11.91
C ILE A 7 -15.53 2.52 -12.69
N PRO A 8 -15.99 3.34 -13.65
CA PRO A 8 -15.11 4.17 -14.48
C PRO A 8 -14.35 5.16 -13.59
N THR A 9 -13.11 4.80 -13.29
CA THR A 9 -12.12 5.60 -12.57
C THR A 9 -11.04 5.97 -13.57
N TYR A 10 -10.46 7.17 -13.48
CA TYR A 10 -9.44 7.66 -14.43
C TYR A 10 -8.27 6.68 -14.68
N GLY A 11 -7.95 5.79 -13.73
CA GLY A 11 -6.91 4.76 -13.88
C GLY A 11 -7.33 3.46 -14.60
N GLY A 12 -8.62 3.13 -14.67
CA GLY A 12 -9.07 1.88 -15.31
C GLY A 12 -8.27 0.64 -14.89
N PHE A 13 -7.62 -0.03 -15.85
CA PHE A 13 -6.82 -1.25 -15.62
C PHE A 13 -5.55 -1.02 -14.77
N THR A 14 -4.97 0.18 -14.75
CA THR A 14 -3.77 0.43 -13.94
C THR A 14 -4.08 0.32 -12.45
N ASN A 15 -5.28 0.72 -12.00
CA ASN A 15 -5.71 0.55 -10.61
C ASN A 15 -5.68 -0.92 -10.14
N LEU A 16 -5.90 -1.87 -11.05
CA LEU A 16 -5.78 -3.29 -10.74
C LEU A 16 -4.32 -3.68 -10.51
N ILE A 17 -3.40 -3.20 -11.36
CA ILE A 17 -1.95 -3.45 -11.22
C ILE A 17 -1.45 -2.88 -9.89
N TYR A 18 -1.87 -1.65 -9.54
CA TYR A 18 -1.53 -1.03 -8.26
C TYR A 18 -2.07 -1.87 -7.11
N GLY A 19 -3.36 -2.20 -7.11
CA GLY A 19 -3.97 -2.94 -6.02
C GLY A 19 -3.37 -4.33 -5.81
N VAL A 20 -3.05 -5.06 -6.88
CA VAL A 20 -2.37 -6.36 -6.79
C VAL A 20 -0.95 -6.18 -6.25
N SER A 21 -0.18 -5.24 -6.78
CA SER A 21 1.22 -5.04 -6.37
C SER A 21 1.32 -4.56 -4.92
N GLN A 22 0.51 -3.58 -4.52
CA GLN A 22 0.43 -3.09 -3.14
C GLN A 22 -0.07 -4.18 -2.19
N GLY A 23 -1.05 -4.99 -2.62
CA GLY A 23 -1.55 -6.13 -1.86
C GLY A 23 -0.48 -7.19 -1.62
N LEU A 24 0.28 -7.58 -2.66
CA LEU A 24 1.37 -8.55 -2.54
C LEU A 24 2.47 -8.07 -1.57
N PHE A 25 2.84 -6.79 -1.64
CA PHE A 25 3.82 -6.21 -0.71
C PHE A 25 3.32 -6.13 0.73
N SER A 26 2.03 -5.82 0.92
CA SER A 26 1.40 -5.90 2.24
C SER A 26 1.43 -7.34 2.78
N GLU A 27 1.15 -8.31 1.92
CA GLU A 27 1.13 -9.73 2.24
C GLU A 27 2.51 -10.26 2.66
N LEU A 28 3.59 -9.77 2.01
CA LEU A 28 4.96 -10.11 2.38
C LEU A 28 5.27 -9.80 3.85
N VAL A 29 4.69 -8.74 4.41
CA VAL A 29 4.87 -8.43 5.84
C VAL A 29 4.23 -9.52 6.70
N TYR A 30 3.00 -9.93 6.42
CA TYR A 30 2.35 -11.02 7.17
C TYR A 30 3.09 -12.35 6.99
N LEU A 31 3.61 -12.61 5.79
CA LEU A 31 4.46 -13.78 5.50
C LEU A 31 5.75 -13.76 6.34
N LEU A 32 6.42 -12.61 6.49
CA LEU A 32 7.61 -12.45 7.34
C LEU A 32 7.30 -12.77 8.81
N PHE A 33 6.10 -12.43 9.28
CA PHE A 33 5.59 -12.82 10.60
C PHE A 33 4.94 -14.22 10.64
N ARG A 34 5.08 -15.00 9.55
CA ARG A 34 4.53 -16.36 9.38
C ARG A 34 3.04 -16.47 9.65
N TYR A 35 2.28 -15.39 9.41
CA TYR A 35 0.84 -15.33 9.71
C TYR A 35 0.48 -15.61 11.18
N ARG A 36 1.42 -15.38 12.10
CA ARG A 36 1.18 -15.60 13.53
C ARG A 36 0.76 -14.34 14.28
N ARG A 37 0.85 -13.18 13.64
CA ARG A 37 0.57 -11.87 14.24
C ARG A 37 -0.26 -11.02 13.29
N PHE A 38 -1.35 -10.47 13.82
CA PHE A 38 -2.28 -9.56 13.14
C PHE A 38 -2.61 -8.38 14.06
N ASP A 39 -1.61 -7.92 14.81
CA ASP A 39 -1.71 -6.77 15.68
C ASP A 39 -1.57 -5.45 14.90
N SER A 40 -1.81 -4.34 15.57
CA SER A 40 -1.72 -3.02 14.95
C SER A 40 -0.33 -2.69 14.39
N LEU A 41 0.73 -3.28 14.96
CA LEU A 41 2.10 -3.09 14.46
C LEU A 41 2.27 -3.79 13.10
N THR A 42 1.87 -5.06 12.99
CA THR A 42 1.92 -5.79 11.72
C THR A 42 1.07 -5.13 10.63
N ALA A 43 -0.12 -4.61 10.97
CA ALA A 43 -0.96 -3.87 10.03
C ALA A 43 -0.32 -2.56 9.57
N THR A 44 0.33 -1.82 10.48
CA THR A 44 1.08 -0.60 10.16
C THR A 44 2.25 -0.91 9.22
N LEU A 45 3.03 -1.95 9.50
CA LEU A 45 4.14 -2.35 8.65
C LEU A 45 3.66 -2.83 7.27
N ALA A 46 2.57 -3.59 7.21
CA ALA A 46 1.96 -4.04 5.96
C ALA A 46 1.54 -2.86 5.09
N GLY A 47 0.85 -1.87 5.67
CA GLY A 47 0.48 -0.63 4.98
C GLY A 47 1.70 0.18 4.54
N ALA A 48 2.76 0.26 5.34
CA ALA A 48 3.96 1.01 4.98
C ALA A 48 4.69 0.38 3.79
N VAL A 49 4.86 -0.94 3.78
CA VAL A 49 5.54 -1.67 2.70
C VAL A 49 4.74 -1.63 1.40
N ALA A 50 3.40 -1.47 1.47
CA ALA A 50 2.55 -1.23 0.31
C ALA A 50 2.88 0.07 -0.44
N GLY A 51 3.48 1.07 0.22
CA GLY A 51 3.90 2.32 -0.43
C GLY A 51 5.04 2.15 -1.44
N ILE A 52 5.86 1.11 -1.29
CA ILE A 52 7.01 0.83 -2.18
C ILE A 52 6.57 0.56 -3.62
N PRO A 53 5.68 -0.43 -3.89
CA PRO A 53 5.23 -0.68 -5.25
C PRO A 53 4.40 0.46 -5.83
N ALA A 54 3.78 1.32 -5.00
CA ALA A 54 3.07 2.50 -5.49
C ALA A 54 4.03 3.46 -6.22
N VAL A 55 5.08 3.90 -5.53
CA VAL A 55 6.08 4.82 -6.10
C VAL A 55 6.89 4.18 -7.23
N TYR A 56 7.15 2.86 -7.13
CA TYR A 56 7.79 2.14 -8.22
C TYR A 56 6.93 2.08 -9.49
N LEU A 57 5.62 1.85 -9.34
CA LEU A 57 4.70 1.83 -10.47
C LEU A 57 4.48 3.23 -11.06
N ASP A 58 4.50 4.28 -10.26
CA ASP A 58 4.43 5.67 -10.74
C ASP A 58 5.60 5.96 -11.70
N ALA A 59 6.82 5.59 -11.31
CA ALA A 59 8.01 5.73 -12.16
C ALA A 59 7.95 4.84 -13.42
N LEU A 60 7.39 3.64 -13.32
CA LEU A 60 7.37 2.65 -14.42
C LEU A 60 6.27 2.90 -15.45
N LEU A 61 5.06 3.27 -15.01
CA LEU A 61 3.87 3.36 -15.87
C LEU A 61 3.61 4.78 -16.36
N PHE A 62 4.04 5.79 -15.60
CA PHE A 62 3.77 7.20 -15.89
C PHE A 62 5.03 8.03 -16.11
N GLU A 63 6.21 7.38 -16.11
CA GLU A 63 7.52 8.03 -16.26
C GLU A 63 7.72 9.18 -15.23
N GLU A 64 7.12 9.03 -14.04
CA GLU A 64 7.17 10.02 -12.97
C GLU A 64 8.53 9.92 -12.25
N ILE A 65 9.57 10.40 -12.94
CA ILE A 65 10.96 10.31 -12.52
C ILE A 65 11.45 11.69 -12.11
N TYR A 66 11.81 11.81 -10.83
CA TYR A 66 12.38 13.01 -10.23
C TYR A 66 13.85 12.82 -9.85
N PRO A 67 14.57 13.88 -9.44
CA PRO A 67 15.86 13.73 -8.78
C PRO A 67 15.79 12.74 -7.63
N LEU A 68 16.88 12.00 -7.41
CA LEU A 68 16.90 10.85 -6.50
C LEU A 68 16.47 11.23 -5.08
N GLU A 69 16.84 12.42 -4.61
CA GLU A 69 16.46 12.96 -3.30
C GLU A 69 14.93 13.13 -3.18
N VAL A 70 14.30 13.62 -4.25
CA VAL A 70 12.85 13.82 -4.31
C VAL A 70 12.12 12.48 -4.36
N MET A 71 12.64 11.52 -5.13
CA MET A 71 12.10 10.16 -5.18
C MET A 71 12.12 9.49 -3.79
N PHE A 72 13.21 9.66 -3.02
CA PHE A 72 13.28 9.16 -1.66
C PHE A 72 12.28 9.84 -0.73
N LEU A 73 12.07 11.15 -0.85
CA LEU A 73 11.07 11.87 -0.06
C LEU A 73 9.65 11.39 -0.37
N ILE A 74 9.33 11.19 -1.65
CA ILE A 74 8.03 10.65 -2.09
C ILE A 74 7.85 9.23 -1.54
N LEU A 75 8.87 8.38 -1.65
CA LEU A 75 8.82 7.02 -1.10
C LEU A 75 8.58 7.01 0.42
N ILE A 76 9.34 7.81 1.17
CA ILE A 76 9.17 7.91 2.63
C ILE A 76 7.75 8.43 2.95
N GLY A 77 7.28 9.45 2.23
CA GLY A 77 5.92 9.98 2.40
C GLY A 77 4.84 8.94 2.13
N ALA A 78 4.98 8.16 1.05
CA ALA A 78 4.08 7.07 0.70
C ALA A 78 4.08 5.96 1.77
N MET A 79 5.26 5.56 2.26
CA MET A 79 5.39 4.56 3.32
C MET A 79 4.80 5.03 4.65
N ILE A 80 5.04 6.28 5.05
CA ILE A 80 4.44 6.85 6.27
C ILE A 80 2.91 6.89 6.15
N SER A 81 2.40 7.37 5.01
CA SER A 81 0.96 7.44 4.75
C SER A 81 0.32 6.05 4.77
N GLY A 82 0.91 5.09 4.06
CA GLY A 82 0.47 3.70 4.04
C GLY A 82 0.48 3.08 5.44
N GLY A 83 1.51 3.37 6.25
CA GLY A 83 1.60 2.92 7.64
C GLY A 83 0.46 3.48 8.51
N ILE A 84 0.15 4.77 8.37
CA ILE A 84 -0.99 5.40 9.07
C ILE A 84 -2.31 4.72 8.69
N TYR A 85 -2.56 4.49 7.40
CA TYR A 85 -3.78 3.79 6.95
C TYR A 85 -3.82 2.33 7.43
N GLY A 86 -2.68 1.65 7.46
CA GLY A 86 -2.54 0.32 8.06
C GLY A 86 -2.91 0.31 9.55
N PHE A 87 -2.43 1.29 10.33
CA PHE A 87 -2.80 1.44 11.72
C PHE A 87 -4.31 1.71 11.89
N LEU A 88 -4.85 2.67 11.14
CA LEU A 88 -6.27 3.04 11.21
C LEU A 88 -7.19 1.87 10.84
N SER A 89 -6.83 1.09 9.82
CA SER A 89 -7.59 -0.12 9.46
C SER A 89 -7.61 -1.15 10.60
N SER A 90 -6.50 -1.31 11.32
CA SER A 90 -6.45 -2.19 12.49
C SER A 90 -7.38 -1.72 13.63
N LEU A 91 -7.57 -0.40 13.79
CA LEU A 91 -8.50 0.16 14.75
C LEU A 91 -9.95 -0.02 14.29
N ALA A 92 -10.24 0.21 13.01
CA ALA A 92 -11.57 0.00 12.44
C ALA A 92 -12.04 -1.46 12.61
N VAL A 93 -11.15 -2.44 12.36
CA VAL A 93 -11.45 -3.87 12.58
C VAL A 93 -11.75 -4.17 14.05
N LYS A 94 -11.05 -3.53 14.99
CA LYS A 94 -11.33 -3.68 16.42
C LYS A 94 -12.68 -3.08 16.79
N ALA A 95 -13.02 -1.91 16.25
CA ALA A 95 -14.29 -1.23 16.52
C ALA A 95 -15.50 -2.02 15.99
N VAL A 96 -15.40 -2.65 14.82
CA VAL A 96 -16.50 -3.45 14.23
C VAL A 96 -16.76 -4.76 14.97
N LYS A 97 -15.77 -5.28 15.71
CA LYS A 97 -15.92 -6.51 16.51
C LYS A 97 -16.67 -6.28 17.84
N HIS A 98 -16.93 -5.04 18.21
CA HIS A 98 -17.70 -4.65 19.39
C HIS A 98 -19.11 -4.22 18.99
#